data_AF-A0A8T7JGZ6-F1
#
_entry.id   AF-A0A8T7JGZ6-F1
#
_cell.length_a   1.000
_cell.length_b   1.000
_cell.length_c   1.000
_cell.angle_alpha   90.00
_cell.angle_beta   90.00
_cell.angle_gamma   90.00
#
_symmetry.space_group_name_H-M   'P 1'
#
loop_
_entity.id
_entity.type
_entity.pdbx_description
1 polymer ?
#
loop_
_entity_poly.entity_id
_entity_poly.type
_entity_poly.pdbx_seq_one_letter_code
_entity_poly.pdbx_strand_id
1 'polypeptide(L)' 'MFFDSFTELFNMGGHGVFVWLSYGLSALIIAQNFISPMLTRKKVIKDIERQMRREQK' A
#
# COMPACT_ATOMS: atom_id res chain seq x y z
N MET A 1 33.00 0.52 11.08
CA MET A 1 32.68 -0.21 9.83
C MET A 1 31.79 0.71 8.99
N PHE A 2 31.43 0.43 7.73
CA PHE A 2 30.81 1.46 6.87
C PHE A 2 29.43 1.96 7.36
N PHE A 3 28.78 1.21 8.26
CA PHE A 3 27.60 1.63 9.04
C PHE A 3 27.67 0.90 10.39
N ASP A 4 27.81 1.63 11.49
CA ASP A 4 27.98 1.05 12.83
C ASP A 4 26.66 0.97 13.61
N SER A 5 25.55 1.51 13.08
CA SER A 5 24.23 1.41 13.72
C SER A 5 23.05 1.57 12.74
N PHE A 6 21.90 0.98 13.07
CA PHE A 6 20.62 1.23 12.40
C PHE A 6 20.29 2.74 12.33
N THR A 7 20.74 3.52 13.32
CA THR A 7 20.56 4.98 13.31
C THR A 7 21.31 5.65 12.17
N GLU A 8 22.51 5.20 11.77
CA GLU A 8 23.25 5.76 10.63
C GLU A 8 22.63 5.39 9.27
N LEU A 9 21.93 4.25 9.20
CA LEU A 9 21.14 3.88 8.02
C LEU A 9 19.91 4.77 7.84
N PHE A 10 19.31 5.24 8.93
CA PHE A 10 18.21 6.23 8.88
C PHE A 10 18.72 7.68 8.79
N ASN A 11 19.90 7.96 9.35
CA ASN A 11 20.55 9.27 9.33
C ASN A 11 21.82 9.23 8.47
N MET A 12 21.70 8.78 7.20
CA MET A 12 22.78 8.81 6.19
C MET A 12 23.37 10.22 6.04
N GLY A 13 24.32 10.58 6.89
CA GLY A 13 24.93 11.91 6.94
C GLY A 13 23.97 13.09 7.12
N GLY A 14 22.77 12.88 7.69
CA GLY A 14 21.73 13.92 7.85
C GLY A 14 20.70 14.03 6.72
N HIS A 15 20.81 13.21 5.66
CA HIS A 15 19.85 13.20 4.54
C HIS A 15 18.89 12.00 4.51
N GLY A 16 19.08 11.01 5.38
CA GLY A 16 18.29 9.77 5.31
C GLY A 16 16.78 9.97 5.49
N VAL A 17 16.35 11.03 6.19
CA VAL A 17 14.92 11.41 6.29
C VAL A 17 14.28 11.60 4.91
N PHE A 18 14.97 12.29 3.98
CA PHE A 18 14.44 12.53 2.64
C PHE A 18 14.33 11.25 1.82
N VAL A 19 15.35 10.39 1.94
CA VAL A 19 15.40 9.10 1.25
C VAL A 19 14.23 8.23 1.71
N TRP A 20 14.08 8.04 3.02
CA TRP A 20 13.01 7.23 3.59
C TRP A 20 11.62 7.81 3.32
N LEU A 21 11.45 9.13 3.27
CA LEU A 21 10.19 9.75 2.84
C LEU A 21 9.85 9.44 1.38
N SER A 22 10.82 9.52 0.46
CA SER A 22 10.61 9.15 -0.94
C SER A 22 10.26 7.67 -1.10
N TYR A 23 10.96 6.78 -0.41
CA TYR A 23 10.64 5.34 -0.40
C TYR A 23 9.27 5.07 0.23
N GLY A 24 8.94 5.73 1.34
CA GLY A 24 7.65 5.60 2.01
C GLY A 24 6.49 6.07 1.13
N LEU A 25 6.65 7.20 0.44
CA LEU A 25 5.64 7.71 -0.49
C LEU A 25 5.46 6.76 -1.68
N SER A 26 6.55 6.24 -2.26
CA SER A 26 6.50 5.26 -3.34
C SER A 26 5.78 3.98 -2.89
N ALA A 27 6.14 3.44 -1.72
CA ALA A 27 5.48 2.27 -1.14
C ALA A 27 3.98 2.51 -0.91
N LEU A 28 3.59 3.71 -0.45
CA LEU A 28 2.19 4.08 -0.27
C LEU A 28 1.43 4.12 -1.60
N ILE A 29 2.00 4.72 -2.65
CA ILE A 29 1.39 4.76 -4.00
C ILE A 29 1.20 3.35 -4.55
N ILE A 30 2.20 2.48 -4.38
CA ILE A 30 2.14 1.08 -4.78
C ILE A 30 1.03 0.37 -3.99
N ALA A 31 1.05 0.47 -2.65
CA ALA A 31 0.04 -0.14 -1.79
C ALA A 31 -1.38 0.31 -2.17
N GLN A 32 -1.58 1.60 -2.44
CA GLN A 32 -2.86 2.13 -2.88
C GLN A 32 -3.32 1.51 -4.21
N ASN A 33 -2.40 1.32 -5.16
CA ASN A 33 -2.68 0.63 -6.43
C ASN A 33 -3.07 -0.84 -6.24
N PHE A 34 -2.53 -1.52 -5.22
CA PHE A 34 -2.91 -2.90 -4.92
C PHE A 34 -4.22 -3.00 -4.11
N ILE A 35 -4.46 -2.08 -3.18
CA ILE A 35 -5.65 -2.09 -2.32
C ILE A 35 -6.91 -1.73 -3.11
N SER A 36 -6.83 -0.74 -4.02
CA SER A 36 -7.96 -0.30 -4.85
C SER A 36 -8.67 -1.43 -5.61
N PRO A 37 -8.00 -2.28 -6.40
CA PRO A 37 -8.63 -3.40 -7.09
C PRO A 37 -9.12 -4.47 -6.13
N MET A 38 -8.43 -4.70 -5.01
CA MET A 38 -8.85 -5.68 -4.00
C MET A 38 -10.18 -5.29 -3.35
N LEU A 39 -10.36 -4.01 -2.99
CA LEU A 39 -11.62 -3.49 -2.45
C LEU A 39 -12.73 -3.49 -3.49
N THR A 40 -12.42 -3.08 -4.72
CA THR A 40 -13.38 -3.05 -5.83
C THR A 40 -13.89 -4.44 -6.15
N ARG A 41 -13.01 -5.44 -6.22
CA ARG A 41 -13.39 -6.85 -6.46
C ARG A 41 -14.35 -7.36 -5.40
N LYS A 42 -14.11 -7.07 -4.12
CA LYS A 42 -15.03 -7.45 -3.03
C LYS A 42 -16.40 -6.81 -3.19
N LYS A 43 -16.45 -5.55 -3.60
CA LYS A 43 -17.72 -4.83 -3.85
C LYS A 43 -18.49 -5.43 -5.02
N VAL A 44 -17.82 -5.67 -6.15
CA VAL A 44 -18.43 -6.25 -7.35
C VAL A 44 -19.03 -7.63 -7.07
N ILE A 45 -18.29 -8.52 -6.40
CA ILE A 45 -18.81 -9.86 -6.07
C ILE A 45 -20.07 -9.76 -5.19
N LYS A 46 -20.05 -8.89 -4.18
CA LYS A 46 -21.19 -8.68 -3.28
C LYS A 46 -22.41 -8.12 -4.02
N ASP A 47 -22.19 -7.25 -5.01
CA ASP A 47 -23.26 -6.68 -5.83
C ASP A 47 -23.87 -7.73 -6.76
N ILE A 48 -23.05 -8.59 -7.38
CA ILE A 48 -23.51 -9.72 -8.21
C ILE A 48 -24.38 -10.69 -7.39
N GLU A 49 -23.91 -11.12 -6.21
CA GLU A 49 -24.71 -12.00 -5.34
C GLU A 49 -26.06 -11.39 -4.96
N ARG A 50 -26.11 -10.07 -4.76
CA ARG A 50 -27.34 -9.36 -4.43
C ARG A 50 -28.31 -9.34 -5.62
N GLN A 51 -27.81 -9.23 -6.84
CA GLN A 51 -28.63 -9.30 -8.06
C GLN A 51 -29.19 -10.71 -8.28
N MET A 52 -28.35 -11.75 -8.15
CA MET A 52 -28.79 -13.14 -8.29
C MET A 52 -29.92 -13.51 -7.32
N ARG A 53 -29.86 -13.03 -6.07
CA ARG A 53 -30.94 -13.23 -5.07
C ARG A 53 -32.25 -12.53 -5.41
N ARG A 54 -32.23 -11.50 -6.26
CA ARG A 54 -33.44 -10.79 -6.71
C ARG A 54 -34.07 -11.48 -7.91
N GLU A 55 -33.26 -12.05 -8.80
CA GLU A 55 -33.74 -12.77 -9.99
C GLU A 55 -34.34 -14.14 -9.66
N GLN A 56 -33.91 -14.77 -8.56
CA GLN A 56 -34.49 -16.04 -8.07
C GLN A 56 -35.79 -15.87 -7.27
N LYS A 57 -36.30 -14.64 -7.12
CA LYS A 57 -37.50 -14.32 -6.35
C LYS A 57 -38.62 -13.88 -7.28
#